data_AF-A0A8J6K1W4-F1
#
_entry.id   AF-A0A8J6K1W4-F1
#
_cell.length_a   1.000
_cell.length_b   1.000
_cell.length_c   1.000
_cell.angle_alpha   90.00
_cell.angle_beta   90.00
_cell.angle_gamma   90.00
#
_symmetry.space_group_name_H-M   'P 1'
#
loop_
_entity.id
_entity.type
_entity.pdbx_description
1 polymer ?
#
loop_
_entity_poly.entity_id
_entity_poly.type
_entity_poly.pdbx_seq_one_letter_code
_entity_poly.pdbx_strand_id
1 'polypeptide(L)'
;MEERGLISAEEDDYGTYSNLLLKYFLAEGVISGHEVFIASASNIPHSIFKDLPAPLTDEIAKQDDTSKLMESPGSAEDTMKIAWRYQNLPKLESVSLPSARFGHYYDISKTMSPDMLQSAKTHSFYLPNIIPLGGTYDSSSEMPCDYLQLLQSIQSVIHQQGFDGSNPQQKGQKNILRIGIQSLASVLWGDDICARERPHNLHSLTRFLYALRGLLRSSLSVCVITMPTHLIKNKAIIARVRNLSDTVVGLESFIGSERESNPLYKDYHGLFLVHKIPRLNSLISDASDTKDLAFKLKRKMFSIERLHLPPDLSDTVSRSSKQDLAGSTKLLSSGCGSAAAGKKHLDF
;
A
#
# COMPACT_ATOMS: atom_id res chain seq x y z
N MET A 1 -7.44 -17.97 7.76
CA MET A 1 -6.00 -18.00 8.11
C MET A 1 -5.28 -16.70 7.74
N GLU A 2 -5.93 -15.75 7.04
CA GLU A 2 -5.35 -14.45 6.63
C GLU A 2 -5.41 -13.34 7.70
N GLU A 3 -5.99 -13.61 8.87
CA GLU A 3 -6.29 -12.58 9.89
C GLU A 3 -5.07 -12.12 10.71
N ARG A 4 -3.87 -12.65 10.42
CA ARG A 4 -2.63 -12.38 11.16
C ARG A 4 -1.49 -12.14 10.20
N GLY A 5 -1.10 -10.88 10.04
CA GLY A 5 -0.06 -10.53 9.08
C GLY A 5 0.46 -9.11 9.22
N LEU A 6 1.67 -8.91 8.71
CA LEU A 6 2.33 -7.63 8.55
C LEU A 6 2.28 -7.20 7.09
N ILE A 7 1.62 -6.08 6.82
CA ILE A 7 1.53 -5.44 5.50
C ILE A 7 2.41 -4.20 5.53
N SER A 8 3.35 -4.10 4.58
CA SER A 8 4.18 -2.92 4.40
C SER A 8 3.77 -2.16 3.15
N ALA A 9 3.48 -0.87 3.30
CA ALA A 9 3.21 0.06 2.23
C ALA A 9 4.40 1.02 2.09
N GLU A 10 5.12 0.91 0.98
CA GLU A 10 6.18 1.87 0.63
C GLU A 10 5.54 3.19 0.18
N GLU A 11 5.98 4.28 0.82
CA GLU A 11 5.37 5.58 0.65
C GLU A 11 5.77 6.24 -0.67
N ASP A 12 4.79 6.95 -1.26
CA ASP A 12 5.06 7.96 -2.27
C ASP A 12 5.92 9.09 -1.69
N ASP A 13 6.56 9.88 -2.56
CA ASP A 13 7.52 10.92 -2.18
C ASP A 13 6.97 11.94 -1.16
N TYR A 14 5.66 12.20 -1.19
CA TYR A 14 4.98 13.11 -0.27
C TYR A 14 4.17 12.39 0.82
N GLY A 15 4.18 11.05 0.83
CA GLY A 15 3.41 10.20 1.73
C GLY A 15 1.90 10.46 1.69
N THR A 16 1.36 11.08 0.64
CA THR A 16 -0.06 11.50 0.60
C THR A 16 -0.96 10.28 0.46
N TYR A 17 -0.62 9.39 -0.47
CA TYR A 17 -1.44 8.23 -0.79
C TYR A 17 -1.21 7.07 0.18
N SER A 18 0.00 6.91 0.69
CA SER A 18 0.30 5.92 1.72
C SER A 18 -0.44 6.20 3.03
N ASN A 19 -0.46 7.47 3.46
CA ASN A 19 -1.25 7.91 4.61
C ASN A 19 -2.75 7.69 4.38
N LEU A 20 -3.23 7.89 3.16
CA LEU A 20 -4.62 7.59 2.81
C LEU A 20 -4.93 6.08 2.93
N LEU A 21 -4.06 5.20 2.43
CA LEU A 21 -4.23 3.74 2.59
C LEU A 21 -4.23 3.32 4.06
N LEU A 22 -3.35 3.92 4.87
CA LEU A 22 -3.34 3.68 6.32
C LEU A 22 -4.66 4.11 6.96
N LYS A 23 -5.19 5.29 6.59
CA LYS A 23 -6.50 5.76 7.07
C LYS A 23 -7.64 4.84 6.65
N TYR A 24 -7.65 4.32 5.42
CA TYR A 24 -8.63 3.32 4.99
C TYR A 24 -8.61 2.06 5.87
N PHE A 25 -7.41 1.56 6.19
CA PHE A 25 -7.24 0.38 7.04
C PHE A 25 -7.77 0.61 8.47
N LEU A 26 -7.51 1.79 9.03
CA LEU A 26 -7.98 2.19 10.37
C LEU A 26 -9.49 2.44 10.38
N ALA A 27 -10.03 3.08 9.34
CA ALA A 27 -11.45 3.33 9.14
C ALA A 27 -12.26 2.04 9.08
N GLU A 28 -11.75 1.01 8.40
CA GLU A 28 -12.36 -0.32 8.40
C GLU A 28 -12.33 -0.97 9.78
N GLY A 29 -11.33 -0.64 10.60
CA GLY A 29 -11.33 -1.03 12.00
C GLY A 29 -12.50 -0.44 12.78
N VAL A 30 -12.69 0.87 12.68
CA VAL A 30 -13.78 1.59 13.36
C VAL A 30 -15.15 1.05 12.95
N ILE A 31 -15.41 0.94 11.65
CA ILE A 31 -16.73 0.52 11.15
C ILE A 31 -17.02 -0.95 11.45
N SER A 32 -16.01 -1.82 11.41
CA SER A 32 -16.16 -3.23 11.77
C SER A 32 -16.20 -3.48 13.29
N GLY A 33 -16.07 -2.44 14.13
CA GLY A 33 -16.03 -2.60 15.60
C GLY A 33 -14.72 -3.21 16.14
N HIS A 34 -13.66 -3.20 15.33
CA HIS A 34 -12.33 -3.66 15.73
C HIS A 34 -11.64 -2.66 16.65
N GLU A 35 -10.77 -3.14 17.54
CA GLU A 35 -9.90 -2.23 18.28
C GLU A 35 -8.76 -1.76 17.37
N VAL A 36 -8.40 -0.49 17.48
CA VAL A 36 -7.41 0.15 16.61
C VAL A 36 -6.23 0.64 17.44
N PHE A 37 -5.02 0.40 16.99
CA PHE A 37 -3.79 0.94 17.58
C PHE A 37 -3.10 1.83 16.56
N ILE A 38 -2.84 3.09 16.90
CA ILE A 38 -2.19 4.06 16.00
C ILE A 38 -0.86 4.48 16.59
N ALA A 39 0.21 4.21 15.87
CA ALA A 39 1.56 4.66 16.19
C ALA A 39 2.07 5.67 15.15
N SER A 40 2.63 6.77 15.62
CA SER A 40 3.30 7.75 14.76
C SER A 40 4.42 8.48 15.52
N ALA A 41 5.42 8.94 14.77
CA ALA A 41 6.46 9.84 15.24
C ALA A 41 6.31 11.27 14.70
N SER A 42 5.47 11.48 13.69
CA SER A 42 5.27 12.78 13.03
C SER A 42 3.98 13.48 13.46
N ASN A 43 2.85 12.79 13.33
CA ASN A 43 1.53 13.33 13.57
C ASN A 43 0.97 12.80 14.89
N ILE A 44 0.23 13.63 15.60
CA ILE A 44 -0.46 13.20 16.82
C ILE A 44 -1.50 12.12 16.42
N PRO A 45 -1.46 10.89 16.99
CA PRO A 45 -2.35 9.79 16.61
C PRO A 45 -3.84 10.15 16.64
N HIS A 46 -4.23 10.98 17.61
CA HIS A 46 -5.60 11.47 17.73
C HIS A 46 -6.04 12.37 16.55
N SER A 47 -5.11 13.12 15.94
CA SER A 47 -5.40 13.86 14.70
C SER A 47 -5.67 12.90 13.55
N ILE A 48 -4.83 11.86 13.40
CA ILE A 48 -5.01 10.83 12.36
C ILE A 48 -6.37 10.13 12.52
N PHE A 49 -6.74 9.81 13.77
CA PHE A 49 -8.01 9.17 14.10
C PHE A 49 -9.23 10.05 13.79
N LYS A 50 -9.14 11.36 14.02
CA LYS A 50 -10.19 12.32 13.67
C LYS A 50 -10.36 12.51 12.17
N ASP A 51 -9.27 12.36 11.42
CA ASP A 51 -9.24 12.55 9.97
C ASP A 51 -9.56 11.26 9.18
N LEU A 52 -10.15 10.24 9.81
CA LEU A 52 -10.56 9.00 9.14
C LEU A 52 -11.74 9.26 8.18
N PRO A 53 -11.72 8.70 6.96
CA PRO A 53 -12.74 8.97 5.95
C PRO A 53 -14.10 8.37 6.33
N ALA A 54 -15.19 9.05 5.97
CA ALA A 54 -16.55 8.59 6.28
C ALA A 54 -16.98 7.41 5.39
N PRO A 55 -17.69 6.40 5.91
CA PRO A 55 -18.22 5.32 5.08
C PRO A 55 -19.27 5.85 4.09
N LEU A 56 -19.27 5.32 2.86
CA LEU A 56 -20.33 5.54 1.88
C LEU A 56 -21.55 4.70 2.27
N THR A 57 -22.72 5.35 2.35
CA THR A 57 -24.00 4.66 2.45
C THR A 57 -24.32 3.94 1.13
N ASP A 58 -24.90 2.74 1.22
CA ASP A 58 -25.10 1.80 0.09
C ASP A 58 -25.87 2.35 -1.11
N GLU A 59 -26.58 3.46 -0.96
CA GLU A 59 -27.33 4.10 -2.05
C GLU A 59 -26.43 4.74 -3.11
N ILE A 60 -25.25 5.25 -2.71
CA ILE A 60 -24.31 5.92 -3.63
C ILE A 60 -23.47 4.88 -4.40
N ALA A 61 -23.12 3.76 -3.76
CA ALA A 61 -22.35 2.69 -4.40
C ALA A 61 -23.10 2.00 -5.54
N LYS A 62 -24.44 1.90 -5.46
CA LYS A 62 -25.28 1.28 -6.49
C LYS A 62 -25.42 2.13 -7.77
N GLN A 63 -25.27 3.44 -7.66
CA GLN A 63 -25.28 4.33 -8.83
C GLN A 63 -24.06 4.10 -9.73
N ASP A 64 -22.92 3.66 -9.18
CA ASP A 64 -21.69 3.47 -9.95
C ASP A 64 -21.68 2.16 -10.76
N ASP A 65 -22.28 1.06 -10.26
CA ASP A 65 -22.46 -0.17 -11.05
C ASP A 65 -23.52 -0.01 -12.16
N THR A 66 -24.56 0.80 -11.91
CA THR A 66 -25.63 1.05 -12.90
C THR A 66 -25.29 2.15 -13.89
N SER A 67 -24.31 3.02 -13.62
CA SER A 67 -23.86 4.06 -14.56
C SER A 67 -23.16 3.51 -15.81
N LYS A 68 -22.84 2.21 -15.85
CA LYS A 68 -22.40 1.49 -17.06
C LYS A 68 -23.54 0.81 -17.83
N LEU A 69 -24.78 0.87 -17.35
CA LEU A 69 -25.94 0.15 -17.92
C LEU A 69 -27.10 1.04 -18.36
N MET A 70 -26.97 2.37 -18.31
CA MET A 70 -27.96 3.28 -18.90
C MET A 70 -27.55 3.70 -20.32
N GLU A 71 -27.71 2.79 -21.28
CA GLU A 71 -28.05 3.20 -22.63
C GLU A 71 -29.58 3.44 -22.68
N SER A 72 -29.96 4.57 -23.28
CA SER A 72 -31.34 5.05 -23.41
C SER A 72 -32.30 4.02 -24.03
N PRO A 73 -33.56 3.92 -23.58
CA PRO A 73 -34.59 3.20 -24.33
C PRO A 73 -35.03 4.10 -25.51
N GLY A 74 -34.39 3.92 -26.66
CA GLY A 74 -34.75 4.69 -27.85
C GLY A 74 -33.85 4.45 -29.06
N SER A 75 -34.21 3.44 -29.84
CA SER A 75 -34.06 3.26 -31.31
C SER A 75 -33.48 1.90 -31.65
N ALA A 76 -34.34 1.02 -32.15
CA ALA A 76 -33.93 -0.13 -32.92
C ALA A 76 -33.52 0.38 -34.30
N GLU A 77 -32.23 0.41 -34.63
CA GLU A 77 -31.74 0.32 -36.01
C GLU A 77 -30.23 0.05 -36.09
N ASP A 78 -29.90 -0.97 -36.89
CA ASP A 78 -28.63 -1.32 -37.53
C ASP A 78 -27.30 -1.36 -36.74
N THR A 79 -26.96 -2.57 -36.31
CA THR A 79 -25.58 -2.94 -35.95
C THR A 79 -24.71 -3.04 -37.21
N MET A 80 -23.93 -1.99 -37.51
CA MET A 80 -22.88 -2.04 -38.54
C MET A 80 -21.81 -3.09 -38.16
N LYS A 81 -21.81 -4.22 -38.87
CA LYS A 81 -20.90 -5.36 -38.68
C LYS A 81 -19.59 -5.15 -39.45
N ILE A 82 -18.63 -4.45 -38.86
CA ILE A 82 -17.36 -4.14 -39.54
C ILE A 82 -16.31 -5.27 -39.41
N ALA A 83 -16.31 -6.09 -38.35
CA ALA A 83 -15.33 -7.18 -38.25
C ALA A 83 -15.79 -8.35 -37.34
N TRP A 84 -16.15 -9.47 -37.98
CA TRP A 84 -16.45 -10.77 -37.34
C TRP A 84 -15.38 -11.20 -36.33
N ARG A 85 -14.10 -10.88 -36.58
CA ARG A 85 -12.99 -11.32 -35.72
C ARG A 85 -13.05 -10.82 -34.28
N TYR A 86 -13.71 -9.69 -33.99
CA TYR A 86 -13.81 -9.17 -32.62
C TYR A 86 -14.99 -9.73 -31.83
N GLN A 87 -15.89 -10.47 -32.48
CA GLN A 87 -17.08 -11.04 -31.84
C GLN A 87 -16.75 -12.15 -30.84
N ASN A 88 -15.59 -12.80 -31.03
CA ASN A 88 -15.13 -13.94 -30.23
C ASN A 88 -13.92 -13.59 -29.33
N LEU A 89 -13.54 -12.32 -29.18
CA LEU A 89 -12.57 -12.01 -28.13
C LEU A 89 -13.23 -12.29 -26.77
N PRO A 90 -12.51 -12.92 -25.82
CA PRO A 90 -12.97 -12.96 -24.45
C PRO A 90 -13.22 -11.52 -24.03
N LYS A 91 -14.49 -11.16 -23.80
CA LYS A 91 -14.81 -9.90 -23.13
C LYS A 91 -14.05 -9.96 -21.82
N LEU A 92 -13.23 -8.96 -21.54
CA LEU A 92 -12.58 -8.82 -20.25
C LEU A 92 -13.69 -8.60 -19.23
N GLU A 93 -14.30 -9.69 -18.77
CA GLU A 93 -15.27 -9.66 -17.70
C GLU A 93 -14.51 -9.07 -16.51
N SER A 94 -14.85 -7.83 -16.16
CA SER A 94 -14.66 -7.34 -14.82
C SER A 94 -15.31 -8.41 -13.95
N VAL A 95 -14.48 -9.20 -13.27
CA VAL A 95 -14.91 -10.32 -12.45
C VAL A 95 -15.89 -9.78 -11.41
N SER A 96 -17.18 -9.84 -11.74
CA SER A 96 -18.28 -9.54 -10.83
C SER A 96 -18.48 -10.81 -10.01
N LEU A 97 -17.66 -10.95 -8.97
CA LEU A 97 -17.83 -12.01 -7.98
C LEU A 97 -19.20 -11.83 -7.29
N PRO A 98 -19.97 -12.91 -7.08
CA PRO A 98 -21.25 -12.83 -6.40
C PRO A 98 -21.09 -12.49 -4.92
N SER A 99 -21.70 -11.36 -4.52
CA SER A 99 -22.29 -11.00 -3.22
C SER A 99 -21.82 -11.73 -1.95
N ALA A 100 -20.63 -11.37 -1.46
CA ALA A 100 -20.45 -10.96 -0.06
C ALA A 100 -19.57 -9.72 -0.12
N ARG A 101 -20.14 -8.54 0.10
CA ARG A 101 -19.38 -7.28 0.00
C ARG A 101 -18.27 -7.30 1.04
N PHE A 102 -17.02 -7.46 0.58
CA PHE A 102 -15.85 -7.45 1.44
C PHE A 102 -15.49 -6.00 1.75
N GLY A 103 -15.83 -5.56 2.96
CA GLY A 103 -15.50 -4.22 3.48
C GLY A 103 -16.42 -3.09 3.00
N HIS A 104 -16.07 -1.88 3.42
CA HIS A 104 -16.85 -0.67 3.17
C HIS A 104 -16.14 0.26 2.17
N TYR A 105 -16.94 1.01 1.41
CA TYR A 105 -16.43 2.14 0.62
C TYR A 105 -16.38 3.38 1.50
N TYR A 106 -15.46 4.31 1.24
CA TYR A 106 -15.36 5.55 2.00
C TYR A 106 -15.24 6.78 1.09
N ASP A 107 -15.87 7.87 1.53
CA ASP A 107 -15.80 9.20 0.92
C ASP A 107 -14.57 9.93 1.46
N ILE A 108 -13.54 10.13 0.64
CA ILE A 108 -12.33 10.87 1.04
C ILE A 108 -12.57 12.37 1.28
N SER A 109 -13.70 12.91 0.81
CA SER A 109 -14.06 14.32 1.00
C SER A 109 -14.72 14.61 2.35
N LYS A 110 -15.05 13.57 3.12
CA LYS A 110 -15.74 13.68 4.41
C LYS A 110 -15.01 12.86 5.46
N THR A 111 -14.99 13.37 6.69
CA THR A 111 -14.49 12.64 7.86
C THR A 111 -15.63 11.94 8.58
N MET A 112 -15.32 10.86 9.30
CA MET A 112 -16.29 10.15 10.15
C MET A 112 -16.92 11.09 11.19
N SER A 113 -18.20 10.87 11.51
CA SER A 113 -18.87 11.60 12.58
C SER A 113 -18.21 11.30 13.95
N PRO A 114 -18.20 12.27 14.88
CA PRO A 114 -17.66 12.07 16.21
C PRO A 114 -18.29 10.90 16.97
N ASP A 115 -19.59 10.66 16.77
CA ASP A 115 -20.33 9.59 17.45
C ASP A 115 -19.81 8.20 17.05
N MET A 116 -19.49 8.00 15.77
CA MET A 116 -18.89 6.75 15.29
C MET A 116 -17.50 6.54 15.92
N LEU A 117 -16.68 7.59 15.96
CA LEU A 117 -15.33 7.53 16.52
C LEU A 117 -15.33 7.28 18.04
N GLN A 118 -16.29 7.83 18.77
CA GLN A 118 -16.41 7.65 20.23
C GLN A 118 -16.77 6.21 20.62
N SER A 119 -17.49 5.50 19.75
CA SER A 119 -17.84 4.10 19.99
C SER A 119 -16.66 3.14 19.82
N ALA A 120 -15.62 3.55 19.09
CA ALA A 120 -14.46 2.72 18.79
C ALA A 120 -13.40 2.82 19.88
N LYS A 121 -12.88 1.65 20.28
CA LYS A 121 -11.74 1.57 21.19
C LYS A 121 -10.44 1.81 20.42
N THR A 122 -9.73 2.86 20.81
CA THR A 122 -8.46 3.25 20.20
C THR A 122 -7.33 3.26 21.22
N HIS A 123 -6.18 2.78 20.80
CA HIS A 123 -4.91 2.82 21.51
C HIS A 123 -3.94 3.70 20.70
N SER A 124 -3.08 4.45 21.38
CA SER A 124 -2.19 5.39 20.70
C SER A 124 -0.78 5.33 21.24
N PHE A 125 0.20 5.39 20.33
CA PHE A 125 1.60 5.57 20.65
C PHE A 125 2.12 6.77 19.86
N TYR A 126 2.58 7.81 20.58
CA TYR A 126 3.17 8.98 19.96
C TYR A 126 4.59 9.15 20.47
N LEU A 127 5.57 8.85 19.61
CA LEU A 127 6.97 8.78 20.00
C LEU A 127 7.46 10.06 20.73
N PRO A 128 7.15 11.29 20.27
CA PRO A 128 7.61 12.51 20.95
C PRO A 128 7.08 12.69 22.38
N ASN A 129 5.98 12.03 22.76
CA ASN A 129 5.48 12.07 24.14
C ASN A 129 6.13 11.02 25.05
N ILE A 130 6.90 10.09 24.49
CA ILE A 130 7.53 9.05 25.30
C ILE A 130 8.77 9.63 25.94
N ILE A 131 8.82 9.57 27.26
CA ILE A 131 10.00 9.96 28.03
C ILE A 131 11.07 8.89 27.77
N PRO A 132 12.26 9.25 27.26
CA PRO A 132 13.35 8.31 27.13
C PRO A 132 13.60 7.63 28.47
N LEU A 133 13.59 6.30 28.49
CA LEU A 133 13.82 5.56 29.73
C LEU A 133 15.17 6.00 30.30
N GLY A 134 15.15 6.70 31.43
CA GLY A 134 16.32 7.38 31.98
C GLY A 134 17.51 6.42 32.09
N GLY A 135 18.63 6.83 31.47
CA GLY A 135 19.98 6.30 31.60
C GLY A 135 20.16 4.97 32.34
N THR A 136 19.95 3.87 31.63
CA THR A 136 20.81 2.69 31.76
C THR A 136 21.17 2.26 30.35
N TYR A 137 22.31 2.77 29.85
CA TYR A 137 22.99 2.15 28.72
C TYR A 137 23.52 0.80 29.20
N ASP A 138 22.61 -0.17 29.35
CA ASP A 138 23.03 -1.56 29.30
C ASP A 138 23.53 -1.76 27.86
N SER A 139 24.85 -1.78 27.71
CA SER A 139 25.56 -1.82 26.42
C SER A 139 25.33 -3.13 25.65
N SER A 140 24.34 -3.91 26.09
CA SER A 140 23.92 -5.20 25.57
C SER A 140 22.65 -5.14 24.72
N SER A 141 21.82 -4.09 24.83
CA SER A 141 20.62 -3.94 23.99
C SER A 141 20.94 -3.18 22.70
N GLU A 142 21.33 -3.92 21.66
CA GLU A 142 21.56 -3.45 20.29
C GLU A 142 20.28 -2.93 19.57
N MET A 143 19.24 -2.46 20.25
CA MET A 143 18.06 -1.85 19.62
C MET A 143 17.80 -0.46 20.24
N PRO A 144 17.63 0.61 19.43
CA PRO A 144 17.19 1.91 19.88
C PRO A 144 15.97 1.76 20.78
N CYS A 145 15.99 2.54 21.86
CA CYS A 145 14.96 2.54 22.87
C CYS A 145 13.56 2.73 22.26
N ASP A 146 13.46 3.52 21.19
CA ASP A 146 12.22 3.95 20.54
C ASP A 146 11.43 2.77 19.95
N TYR A 147 12.09 1.89 19.18
CA TYR A 147 11.43 0.69 18.63
C TYR A 147 11.07 -0.32 19.73
N LEU A 148 11.89 -0.40 20.78
CA LEU A 148 11.62 -1.30 21.91
C LEU A 148 10.39 -0.84 22.68
N GLN A 149 10.27 0.46 22.95
CA GLN A 149 9.13 1.06 23.62
C GLN A 149 7.84 0.87 22.80
N LEU A 150 7.90 1.06 21.47
CA LEU A 150 6.77 0.79 20.59
C LEU A 150 6.36 -0.69 20.68
N LEU A 151 7.32 -1.61 20.61
CA LEU A 151 7.05 -3.04 20.70
C LEU A 151 6.42 -3.43 22.04
N GLN A 152 6.94 -2.88 23.15
CA GLN A 152 6.41 -3.09 24.50
C GLN A 152 5.00 -2.52 24.64
N SER A 153 4.72 -1.35 24.05
CA SER A 153 3.38 -0.75 24.03
C SER A 153 2.38 -1.65 23.30
N ILE A 154 2.75 -2.13 22.11
CA ILE A 154 1.93 -3.07 21.32
C ILE A 154 1.70 -4.37 22.10
N GLN A 155 2.76 -4.96 22.67
CA GLN A 155 2.67 -6.18 23.47
C GLN A 155 1.75 -5.99 24.69
N SER A 156 1.85 -4.84 25.37
CA SER A 156 1.01 -4.52 26.53
C SER A 156 -0.47 -4.50 26.15
N VAL A 157 -0.82 -3.85 25.03
CA VAL A 157 -2.21 -3.82 24.53
C VAL A 157 -2.68 -5.23 24.16
N ILE A 158 -1.85 -6.00 23.45
CA ILE A 158 -2.16 -7.38 23.05
C ILE A 158 -2.51 -8.24 24.27
N HIS A 159 -1.71 -8.15 25.33
CA HIS A 159 -1.88 -8.95 26.54
C HIS A 159 -3.06 -8.48 27.40
N GLN A 160 -3.18 -7.16 27.64
CA GLN A 160 -4.24 -6.58 28.47
C GLN A 160 -5.63 -6.81 27.89
N GLN A 161 -5.78 -6.72 26.58
CA GLN A 161 -7.05 -6.93 25.89
C GLN A 161 -7.28 -8.39 25.47
N GLY A 162 -6.32 -9.28 25.76
CA GLY A 162 -6.51 -10.72 25.58
C GLY A 162 -6.44 -11.20 24.12
N PHE A 163 -5.82 -10.44 23.22
CA PHE A 163 -5.68 -10.80 21.81
C PHE A 163 -4.76 -12.02 21.60
N ASP A 164 -3.87 -12.31 22.55
CA ASP A 164 -2.98 -13.49 22.57
C ASP A 164 -3.63 -14.75 23.14
N GLY A 165 -4.87 -14.65 23.66
CA GLY A 165 -5.59 -15.75 24.30
C GLY A 165 -5.19 -16.03 25.76
N SER A 166 -4.26 -15.25 26.33
CA SER A 166 -3.89 -15.35 27.76
C SER A 166 -5.05 -14.96 28.68
N ASN A 167 -5.79 -13.92 28.29
CA ASN A 167 -7.02 -13.47 28.92
C ASN A 167 -8.17 -13.65 27.91
N PRO A 168 -9.02 -14.68 28.01
CA PRO A 168 -10.06 -14.92 27.02
C PRO A 168 -10.97 -13.70 26.87
N GLN A 169 -11.09 -13.19 25.64
CA GLN A 169 -12.08 -12.16 25.32
C GLN A 169 -13.48 -12.62 25.76
N GLN A 170 -14.34 -11.65 26.13
CA GLN A 170 -15.68 -11.95 26.62
C GLN A 170 -16.42 -12.92 25.69
N LYS A 171 -17.07 -13.93 26.27
CA LYS A 171 -17.68 -15.02 25.53
C LYS A 171 -18.74 -14.47 24.56
N GLY A 172 -18.47 -14.55 23.26
CA GLY A 172 -19.34 -14.02 22.19
C GLY A 172 -18.84 -12.73 21.52
N GLN A 173 -17.76 -12.12 22.01
CA GLN A 173 -17.17 -10.90 21.44
C GLN A 173 -15.68 -11.12 21.11
N LYS A 174 -15.41 -11.99 20.14
CA LYS A 174 -14.04 -12.10 19.60
C LYS A 174 -13.75 -10.83 18.83
N ASN A 175 -12.73 -10.10 19.24
CA ASN A 175 -12.31 -8.87 18.61
C ASN A 175 -10.89 -9.00 18.04
N ILE A 176 -10.57 -8.20 17.02
CA ILE A 176 -9.28 -8.14 16.35
C ILE A 176 -8.63 -6.78 16.63
N LEU A 177 -7.32 -6.77 16.78
CA LEU A 177 -6.53 -5.54 16.89
C LEU A 177 -5.95 -5.14 15.52
N ARG A 178 -6.28 -3.94 15.05
CA ARG A 178 -5.71 -3.34 13.83
C ARG A 178 -4.66 -2.31 14.18
N ILE A 179 -3.40 -2.65 13.91
CA ILE A 179 -2.24 -1.83 14.26
C ILE A 179 -1.79 -1.04 13.03
N GLY A 180 -1.97 0.27 13.04
CA GLY A 180 -1.42 1.18 12.02
C GLY A 180 -0.19 1.90 12.53
N ILE A 181 0.95 1.74 11.84
CA ILE A 181 2.19 2.44 12.17
C ILE A 181 2.57 3.36 11.01
N GLN A 182 2.57 4.66 11.26
CA GLN A 182 2.84 5.68 10.26
C GLN A 182 4.34 5.95 10.12
N SER A 183 4.80 6.00 8.87
CA SER A 183 6.13 6.41 8.43
C SER A 183 7.27 5.79 9.24
N LEU A 184 7.17 4.48 9.49
CA LEU A 184 8.17 3.69 10.20
C LEU A 184 9.54 3.84 9.53
N ALA A 185 10.61 3.93 10.33
CA ALA A 185 11.98 4.14 9.86
C ALA A 185 12.26 5.50 9.19
N SER A 186 11.31 6.44 9.21
CA SER A 186 11.62 7.84 8.97
C SER A 186 12.62 8.37 10.00
N VAL A 187 13.27 9.49 9.70
CA VAL A 187 14.25 10.15 10.58
C VAL A 187 13.67 10.44 11.98
N LEU A 188 12.35 10.57 12.08
CA LEU A 188 11.67 10.86 13.34
C LEU A 188 11.63 9.67 14.31
N TRP A 189 11.87 8.44 13.84
CA TRP A 189 11.90 7.23 14.68
C TRP A 189 13.25 6.99 15.40
N GLY A 190 14.12 8.00 15.44
CA GLY A 190 15.38 7.96 16.20
C GLY A 190 16.46 7.06 15.60
N ASP A 191 16.27 6.56 14.38
CA ASP A 191 17.24 5.72 13.66
C ASP A 191 17.98 6.51 12.57
N ASP A 192 19.22 6.13 12.26
CA ASP A 192 20.09 6.81 11.30
C ASP A 192 20.06 6.17 9.89
N ILE A 193 19.17 5.21 9.66
CA ILE A 193 18.95 4.52 8.37
C ILE A 193 18.72 5.50 7.20
N CYS A 194 17.91 6.54 7.41
CA CYS A 194 17.66 7.55 6.37
C CYS A 194 18.80 8.57 6.23
N ALA A 195 19.61 8.76 7.28
CA ALA A 195 20.65 9.77 7.31
C ALA A 195 21.99 9.30 6.73
N ARG A 196 22.27 7.98 6.79
CA ARG A 196 23.59 7.41 6.46
C ARG A 196 23.47 6.13 5.63
N GLU A 197 24.42 5.90 4.72
CA GLU A 197 24.48 4.65 3.94
C GLU A 197 24.84 3.44 4.82
N ARG A 198 25.65 3.67 5.84
CA ARG A 198 26.01 2.70 6.88
C ARG A 198 25.49 3.21 8.23
N PRO A 199 24.24 2.86 8.60
CA PRO A 199 23.70 3.23 9.90
C PRO A 199 24.51 2.58 11.03
N HIS A 200 24.58 3.24 12.17
CA HIS A 200 25.22 2.71 13.37
C HIS A 200 24.56 1.40 13.82
N ASN A 201 23.25 1.29 13.63
CA ASN A 201 22.50 0.13 14.05
C ASN A 201 21.66 -0.49 12.91
N LEU A 202 22.37 -1.16 12.00
CA LEU A 202 21.82 -1.75 10.78
C LEU A 202 20.67 -2.75 11.00
N HIS A 203 20.58 -3.35 12.19
CA HIS A 203 19.68 -4.45 12.49
C HIS A 203 18.46 -4.06 13.31
N SER A 204 18.40 -2.84 13.82
CA SER A 204 17.35 -2.41 14.75
C SER A 204 15.95 -2.51 14.21
N LEU A 205 15.72 -1.87 13.07
CA LEU A 205 14.45 -1.98 12.36
C LEU A 205 14.10 -3.44 12.06
N THR A 206 15.07 -4.24 11.59
CA THR A 206 14.80 -5.65 11.24
C THR A 206 14.52 -6.52 12.46
N ARG A 207 15.17 -6.26 13.60
CA ARG A 207 14.93 -6.95 14.88
C ARG A 207 13.55 -6.58 15.42
N PHE A 208 13.17 -5.30 15.35
CA PHE A 208 11.82 -4.83 15.67
C PHE A 208 10.77 -5.53 14.81
N LEU A 209 10.91 -5.50 13.48
CA LEU A 209 9.95 -6.13 12.57
C LEU A 209 9.86 -7.64 12.79
N TYR A 210 10.99 -8.31 13.04
CA TYR A 210 11.00 -9.73 13.36
C TYR A 210 10.21 -10.04 14.64
N ALA A 211 10.43 -9.28 15.71
CA ALA A 211 9.72 -9.44 16.97
C ALA A 211 8.23 -9.10 16.83
N LEU A 212 7.89 -8.00 16.15
CA LEU A 212 6.51 -7.61 15.83
C LEU A 212 5.80 -8.74 15.08
N ARG A 213 6.44 -9.31 14.06
CA ARG A 213 5.89 -10.43 13.29
C ARG A 213 5.61 -11.66 14.16
N GLY A 214 6.44 -11.91 15.18
CA GLY A 214 6.20 -12.92 16.20
C GLY A 214 4.92 -12.64 16.99
N LEU A 215 4.78 -11.41 17.52
CA LEU A 215 3.60 -10.98 18.27
C LEU A 215 2.31 -11.08 17.44
N LEU A 216 2.35 -10.70 16.16
CA LEU A 216 1.19 -10.79 15.27
C LEU A 216 0.77 -12.24 15.01
N ARG A 217 1.72 -13.17 14.88
CA ARG A 217 1.39 -14.59 14.70
C ARG A 217 0.73 -15.21 15.93
N SER A 218 1.12 -14.77 17.12
CA SER A 218 0.59 -15.26 18.39
C SER A 218 -0.65 -14.51 18.88
N SER A 219 -1.18 -13.53 18.14
CA SER A 219 -2.34 -12.75 18.55
C SER A 219 -3.37 -12.58 17.44
N LEU A 220 -4.60 -12.21 17.79
CA LEU A 220 -5.64 -11.78 16.85
C LEU A 220 -5.39 -10.33 16.40
N SER A 221 -4.25 -10.11 15.74
CA SER A 221 -3.82 -8.78 15.32
C SER A 221 -3.32 -8.76 13.89
N VAL A 222 -3.61 -7.67 13.19
CA VAL A 222 -3.08 -7.36 11.85
C VAL A 222 -2.42 -5.99 11.88
N CYS A 223 -1.27 -5.86 11.21
CA CYS A 223 -0.50 -4.62 11.20
C CYS A 223 -0.28 -4.11 9.78
N VAL A 224 -0.56 -2.82 9.58
CA VAL A 224 -0.15 -2.06 8.40
C VAL A 224 0.90 -1.04 8.83
N ILE A 225 2.06 -1.09 8.17
CA ILE A 225 3.11 -0.09 8.33
C ILE A 225 3.24 0.71 7.03
N THR A 226 3.36 2.03 7.13
CA THR A 226 3.85 2.85 6.00
C THR A 226 5.33 3.15 6.21
N MET A 227 6.10 3.17 5.14
CA MET A 227 7.56 3.33 5.20
C MET A 227 8.11 4.19 4.04
N PRO A 228 8.83 5.28 4.31
CA PRO A 228 9.45 6.12 3.27
C PRO A 228 10.72 5.47 2.71
N THR A 229 10.57 4.40 1.93
CA THR A 229 11.70 3.66 1.36
C THR A 229 12.55 4.49 0.40
N HIS A 230 11.97 5.51 -0.24
CA HIS A 230 12.68 6.47 -1.09
C HIS A 230 13.76 7.27 -0.34
N LEU A 231 13.63 7.42 0.99
CA LEU A 231 14.65 8.08 1.83
C LEU A 231 15.81 7.15 2.22
N ILE A 232 15.68 5.84 2.00
CA ILE A 232 16.66 4.84 2.43
C ILE A 232 17.58 4.48 1.28
N LYS A 233 18.84 4.94 1.35
CA LYS A 233 19.85 4.65 0.32
C LYS A 233 20.27 3.17 0.30
N ASN A 234 20.29 2.53 1.47
CA ASN A 234 20.78 1.17 1.60
C ASN A 234 19.71 0.14 1.15
N LYS A 235 19.82 -0.33 -0.09
CA LYS A 235 18.92 -1.33 -0.69
C LYS A 235 18.83 -2.64 0.09
N ALA A 236 19.88 -3.02 0.82
CA ALA A 236 19.87 -4.25 1.61
C ALA A 236 18.91 -4.14 2.81
N ILE A 237 18.76 -2.94 3.40
CA ILE A 237 17.76 -2.70 4.46
C ILE A 237 16.35 -2.88 3.89
N ILE A 238 16.06 -2.22 2.76
CA ILE A 238 14.76 -2.31 2.07
C ILE A 238 14.44 -3.78 1.78
N ALA A 239 15.39 -4.54 1.20
CA ALA A 239 15.21 -5.96 0.91
C ALA A 239 14.89 -6.80 2.17
N ARG A 240 15.53 -6.50 3.31
CA ARG A 240 15.23 -7.20 4.58
C ARG A 240 13.84 -6.86 5.11
N VAL A 241 13.43 -5.60 5.05
CA VAL A 241 12.06 -5.18 5.44
C VAL A 241 11.01 -5.88 4.58
N ARG A 242 11.22 -5.92 3.25
CA ARG A 242 10.34 -6.65 2.33
C ARG A 242 10.26 -8.14 2.65
N ASN A 243 11.38 -8.75 3.06
CA ASN A 243 11.41 -10.15 3.44
C ASN A 243 10.63 -10.43 4.74
N LEU A 244 10.75 -9.54 5.73
CA LEU A 244 10.07 -9.66 7.03
C LEU A 244 8.57 -9.35 6.98
N SER A 245 8.10 -8.64 5.96
CA SER A 245 6.68 -8.36 5.74
C SER A 245 5.98 -9.53 5.04
N ASP A 246 4.71 -9.78 5.33
CA ASP A 246 3.93 -10.82 4.66
C ASP A 246 3.45 -10.34 3.27
N THR A 247 2.95 -9.11 3.21
CA THR A 247 2.57 -8.40 1.98
C THR A 247 3.38 -7.11 1.86
N VAL A 248 3.83 -6.78 0.65
CA VAL A 248 4.53 -5.52 0.36
C VAL A 248 3.92 -4.89 -0.89
N VAL A 249 3.44 -3.67 -0.72
CA VAL A 249 2.97 -2.81 -1.80
C VAL A 249 3.74 -1.51 -1.78
N GLY A 250 3.85 -0.83 -2.91
CA GLY A 250 4.47 0.47 -3.04
C GLY A 250 3.61 1.43 -3.83
N LEU A 251 3.70 2.71 -3.50
CA LEU A 251 2.98 3.78 -4.18
C LEU A 251 3.99 4.70 -4.85
N GLU A 252 3.78 4.93 -6.15
CA GLU A 252 4.55 5.92 -6.90
C GLU A 252 3.59 7.02 -7.34
N SER A 253 3.64 8.16 -6.64
CA SER A 253 2.83 9.34 -7.00
C SER A 253 3.32 9.97 -8.29
N PHE A 254 2.40 10.46 -9.12
CA PHE A 254 2.77 11.30 -10.26
C PHE A 254 2.99 12.76 -9.87
N ILE A 255 2.54 13.20 -8.69
CA ILE A 255 2.71 14.58 -8.21
C ILE A 255 4.19 14.97 -8.29
N GLY A 256 4.50 16.06 -9.01
CA GLY A 256 5.87 16.57 -9.15
C GLY A 256 6.76 15.76 -10.10
N SER A 257 6.21 14.78 -10.82
CA SER A 257 6.92 13.98 -11.82
C SER A 257 6.59 14.42 -13.25
N GLU A 258 7.43 14.04 -14.22
CA GLU A 258 7.13 14.27 -15.65
C GLU A 258 5.82 13.61 -16.10
N ARG A 259 5.39 12.54 -15.41
CA ARG A 259 4.16 11.81 -15.73
C ARG A 259 2.89 12.58 -15.40
N GLU A 260 2.94 13.55 -14.49
CA GLU A 260 1.80 14.43 -14.18
C GLU A 260 1.38 15.25 -15.41
N SER A 261 2.36 15.75 -16.16
CA SER A 261 2.14 16.59 -17.34
C SER A 261 1.83 15.80 -18.61
N ASN A 262 2.00 14.48 -18.58
CA ASN A 262 1.91 13.64 -19.76
C ASN A 262 0.45 13.25 -20.04
N PRO A 263 -0.11 13.59 -21.23
CA PRO A 263 -1.49 13.27 -21.58
C PRO A 263 -1.86 11.79 -21.53
N LEU A 264 -0.87 10.89 -21.66
CA LEU A 264 -1.07 9.44 -21.57
C LEU A 264 -1.52 8.99 -20.16
N TYR A 265 -1.15 9.75 -19.12
CA TYR A 265 -1.44 9.41 -17.72
C TYR A 265 -2.52 10.29 -17.10
N LYS A 266 -3.22 11.13 -17.88
CA LYS A 266 -4.19 12.13 -17.40
C LYS A 266 -5.29 11.59 -16.47
N ASP A 267 -5.60 10.30 -16.59
CA ASP A 267 -6.65 9.65 -15.83
C ASP A 267 -6.18 9.03 -14.49
N TYR A 268 -4.87 9.05 -14.25
CA TYR A 268 -4.18 8.38 -13.14
C TYR A 268 -3.42 9.37 -12.26
N HIS A 269 -3.31 9.04 -10.98
CA HIS A 269 -2.58 9.84 -10.00
C HIS A 269 -1.24 9.21 -9.58
N GLY A 270 -1.03 7.94 -9.94
CA GLY A 270 0.21 7.22 -9.68
C GLY A 270 0.13 5.74 -10.00
N LEU A 271 1.24 5.03 -9.77
CA LEU A 271 1.35 3.58 -9.92
C LEU A 271 1.20 2.86 -8.58
N PHE A 272 0.56 1.70 -8.62
CA PHE A 272 0.44 0.80 -7.49
C PHE A 272 1.34 -0.41 -7.71
N LEU A 273 2.45 -0.48 -7.00
CA LEU A 273 3.47 -1.50 -7.18
C LEU A 273 3.22 -2.65 -6.21
N VAL A 274 3.05 -3.87 -6.73
CA VAL A 274 2.95 -5.07 -5.89
C VAL A 274 4.33 -5.74 -5.85
N HIS A 275 4.98 -5.69 -4.70
CA HIS A 275 6.31 -6.29 -4.52
C HIS A 275 6.25 -7.71 -3.96
N LYS A 276 5.28 -7.99 -3.08
CA LYS A 276 5.15 -9.28 -2.40
C LYS A 276 3.70 -9.53 -2.01
N ILE A 277 3.15 -10.69 -2.40
CA ILE A 277 1.85 -11.18 -1.93
C ILE A 277 2.05 -12.59 -1.32
N PRO A 278 1.45 -12.88 -0.15
CA PRO A 278 1.51 -14.21 0.43
C PRO A 278 0.73 -15.20 -0.44
N ARG A 279 1.31 -16.37 -0.73
CA ARG A 279 0.59 -17.49 -1.34
C ARG A 279 0.30 -18.54 -0.29
N LEU A 280 -0.98 -18.85 -0.11
CA LEU A 280 -1.41 -19.94 0.75
C LEU A 280 -0.72 -21.24 0.32
N ASN A 281 -0.17 -21.97 1.29
CA ASN A 281 0.53 -23.25 1.08
C ASN A 281 1.76 -23.19 0.16
N SER A 282 2.37 -22.02 -0.02
CA SER A 282 3.61 -21.86 -0.78
C SER A 282 4.73 -21.33 0.10
N LEU A 283 5.95 -21.86 -0.08
CA LEU A 283 7.17 -21.32 0.52
C LEU A 283 7.67 -20.07 -0.21
N ILE A 284 7.13 -19.79 -1.40
CA ILE A 284 7.54 -18.68 -2.27
C ILE A 284 6.35 -17.72 -2.43
N SER A 285 6.62 -16.43 -2.24
CA SER A 285 5.66 -15.36 -2.51
C SER A 285 5.31 -15.28 -4.00
N ASP A 286 4.11 -14.79 -4.33
CA ASP A 286 3.81 -14.47 -5.72
C ASP A 286 4.52 -13.19 -6.15
N ALA A 287 5.21 -13.25 -7.27
CA ALA A 287 5.54 -12.06 -8.03
C ALA A 287 4.39 -11.87 -9.01
N SER A 288 3.37 -11.09 -8.62
CA SER A 288 2.19 -10.81 -9.44
C SER A 288 2.58 -10.58 -10.91
N ASP A 289 2.02 -11.38 -11.83
CA ASP A 289 2.22 -11.21 -13.28
C ASP A 289 1.67 -9.86 -13.78
N THR A 290 0.67 -9.31 -13.09
CA THR A 290 0.15 -7.96 -13.34
C THR A 290 1.02 -6.93 -12.62
N LYS A 291 2.00 -6.38 -13.33
CA LYS A 291 2.85 -5.27 -12.86
C LYS A 291 2.28 -3.89 -13.20
N ASP A 292 1.32 -3.85 -14.11
CA ASP A 292 0.76 -2.61 -14.65
C ASP A 292 -0.49 -2.20 -13.88
N LEU A 293 -0.35 -1.87 -12.59
CA LEU A 293 -1.45 -1.32 -11.79
C LEU A 293 -1.22 0.17 -11.57
N ALA A 294 -2.29 0.94 -11.73
CA ALA A 294 -2.31 2.37 -11.47
C ALA A 294 -3.46 2.70 -10.53
N PHE A 295 -3.28 3.75 -9.73
CA PHE A 295 -4.33 4.26 -8.86
C PHE A 295 -4.82 5.62 -9.33
N LYS A 296 -6.10 5.88 -9.06
CA LYS A 296 -6.72 7.18 -9.30
C LYS A 296 -7.70 7.52 -8.19
N LEU A 297 -7.73 8.80 -7.85
CA LEU A 297 -8.71 9.41 -6.96
C LEU A 297 -9.76 10.09 -7.83
N LYS A 298 -10.87 9.41 -8.10
CA LYS A 298 -11.99 9.98 -8.87
C LYS A 298 -13.27 9.81 -8.06
N ARG A 299 -14.18 10.79 -8.19
CA ARG A 299 -15.48 10.79 -7.49
C ARG A 299 -15.37 10.50 -5.99
N LYS A 300 -14.32 11.03 -5.35
CA LYS A 300 -14.04 10.88 -3.91
C LYS A 300 -13.69 9.46 -3.46
N MET A 301 -13.29 8.59 -4.39
CA MET A 301 -12.87 7.22 -4.11
C MET A 301 -11.45 6.98 -4.60
N PHE A 302 -10.69 6.23 -3.82
CA PHE A 302 -9.42 5.65 -4.24
C PHE A 302 -9.70 4.33 -4.98
N SER A 303 -9.29 4.24 -6.25
CA SER A 303 -9.46 3.04 -7.07
C SER A 303 -8.12 2.60 -7.63
N ILE A 304 -7.88 1.27 -7.62
CA ILE A 304 -6.73 0.63 -8.23
C ILE A 304 -7.25 -0.17 -9.43
N GLU A 305 -6.68 0.07 -10.60
CA GLU A 305 -7.04 -0.63 -11.83
C GLU A 305 -5.80 -0.96 -12.66
N ARG A 306 -5.97 -1.80 -13.69
CA ARG A 306 -4.90 -2.02 -14.66
C ARG A 306 -4.65 -0.73 -15.41
N LEU A 307 -3.36 -0.38 -15.55
CA LEU A 307 -2.93 0.78 -16.30
C LEU A 307 -3.27 0.55 -17.77
N HIS A 308 -4.17 1.38 -18.30
CA HIS A 308 -4.50 1.41 -19.71
C HIS A 308 -4.04 2.74 -20.31
N LEU A 309 -2.98 2.67 -21.13
CA LEU A 309 -2.55 3.84 -21.89
C LEU A 309 -3.52 4.05 -23.06
N PRO A 310 -3.92 5.30 -23.35
CA PRO A 310 -4.72 5.58 -24.52
C PRO A 310 -3.95 5.16 -25.79
N PRO A 311 -4.64 4.69 -26.84
CA PRO A 311 -3.98 4.39 -28.11
C PRO A 311 -3.26 5.65 -28.60
N ASP A 312 -2.04 5.47 -29.13
CA ASP A 312 -1.29 6.53 -29.78
C ASP A 312 -1.99 6.90 -31.09
N LEU A 313 -3.04 7.70 -30.97
CA LEU A 313 -3.70 8.38 -32.08
C LEU A 313 -2.94 9.68 -32.34
N SER A 314 -1.65 9.56 -32.64
CA SER A 314 -0.99 10.64 -33.35
C SER A 314 -1.63 10.68 -34.74
N ASP A 315 -2.43 11.72 -35.00
CA ASP A 315 -3.01 12.08 -36.30
C ASP A 315 -1.95 12.50 -37.33
N THR A 316 -0.80 11.84 -37.34
CA THR A 316 0.21 11.96 -38.38
C THR A 316 0.42 10.61 -39.01
N VAL A 317 -0.50 10.29 -39.93
CA VAL A 317 -0.16 9.50 -41.12
C VAL A 317 0.82 10.33 -41.97
N SER A 318 2.04 10.48 -41.45
CA SER A 318 3.18 10.99 -42.18
C SER A 318 4.32 10.04 -41.87
N ARG A 319 4.48 9.04 -42.75
CA ARG A 319 5.71 8.25 -42.85
C ARG A 319 6.86 9.21 -43.15
N SER A 320 7.47 9.75 -42.13
CA SER A 320 8.81 10.35 -42.22
C SER A 320 9.58 9.91 -40.99
N SER A 321 10.48 8.97 -41.24
CA SER A 321 11.57 8.50 -40.37
C SER A 321 11.96 9.50 -39.28
N LYS A 322 11.52 9.25 -38.05
CA LYS A 322 12.19 9.78 -36.86
C LYS A 322 13.21 8.74 -36.40
N GLN A 323 14.47 9.16 -36.44
CA GLN A 323 15.60 8.46 -35.85
C GLN A 323 15.35 8.14 -34.37
N ASP A 324 15.82 6.96 -33.99
CA ASP A 324 15.87 6.31 -32.69
C ASP A 324 15.64 7.19 -31.44
N LEU A 325 14.48 6.99 -30.80
CA LEU A 325 14.26 7.28 -29.37
C LEU A 325 13.97 6.00 -28.56
N ALA A 326 14.47 4.85 -29.01
CA ALA A 326 14.44 3.60 -28.26
C ALA A 326 15.70 3.48 -27.37
N GLY A 327 15.88 4.42 -26.43
CA GLY A 327 17.05 4.47 -25.54
C GLY A 327 16.81 3.98 -24.11
N SER A 328 15.59 4.03 -23.57
CA SER A 328 15.41 3.92 -22.10
C SER A 328 14.79 2.62 -21.59
N THR A 329 14.39 1.68 -22.45
CA THR A 329 13.76 0.41 -22.05
C THR A 329 14.72 -0.79 -21.97
N LYS A 330 16.02 -0.62 -22.22
CA LYS A 330 17.00 -1.73 -22.23
C LYS A 330 17.67 -2.05 -20.88
N LEU A 331 17.35 -1.37 -19.78
CA LEU A 331 18.01 -1.62 -18.49
C LEU A 331 17.35 -2.67 -17.58
N LEU A 332 16.33 -3.39 -18.05
CA LEU A 332 15.63 -4.40 -17.23
C LEU A 332 15.81 -5.87 -17.67
N SER A 333 16.79 -6.19 -18.53
CA SER A 333 17.14 -7.59 -18.80
C SER A 333 18.66 -7.79 -18.92
N SER A 334 19.36 -7.88 -17.79
CA SER A 334 20.71 -8.45 -17.78
C SER A 334 20.61 -9.93 -17.39
N GLY A 335 20.24 -10.75 -18.37
CA GLY A 335 20.34 -12.20 -18.34
C GLY A 335 21.53 -12.63 -19.21
N CYS A 336 22.39 -13.47 -18.64
CA CYS A 336 23.64 -13.97 -19.19
C CYS A 336 23.51 -14.52 -20.63
N GLY A 337 24.36 -14.06 -21.55
CA GLY A 337 24.49 -14.60 -22.91
C GLY A 337 25.68 -13.99 -23.65
N SER A 338 26.80 -14.72 -23.68
CA SER A 338 27.98 -14.37 -24.48
C SER A 338 27.70 -14.41 -25.98
N ALA A 339 28.03 -13.35 -26.72
CA ALA A 339 28.41 -13.45 -28.14
C ALA A 339 29.14 -12.20 -28.67
N ALA A 340 30.41 -12.43 -29.01
CA ALA A 340 31.27 -11.85 -30.05
C ALA A 340 31.09 -10.38 -30.51
N ALA A 341 32.16 -9.61 -30.28
CA ALA A 341 32.46 -8.33 -30.89
C ALA A 341 32.76 -8.46 -32.40
N GLY A 342 32.20 -7.57 -33.21
CA GLY A 342 32.53 -7.40 -34.63
C GLY A 342 32.75 -5.93 -34.96
N LYS A 343 34.02 -5.51 -35.08
CA LYS A 343 34.43 -4.20 -35.62
C LYS A 343 34.05 -4.12 -37.10
N LYS A 344 33.41 -3.03 -37.52
CA LYS A 344 33.29 -2.65 -38.93
C LYS A 344 33.89 -1.26 -39.13
N HIS A 345 34.99 -1.21 -39.86
CA HIS A 345 35.45 -0.05 -40.60
C HIS A 345 36.03 -0.61 -41.89
N LEU A 346 35.59 -0.07 -43.03
CA LEU A 346 36.38 0.15 -44.24
C LEU A 346 35.51 0.99 -45.20
N ASP A 347 36.00 2.20 -45.50
CA ASP A 347 35.58 3.04 -46.61
C ASP A 347 36.41 2.69 -47.85
N PHE A 348 35.84 2.93 -49.04
CA PHE A 348 36.57 3.03 -50.31
C PHE A 348 36.94 4.48 -50.60
#